data_AF-A0A5Y8RIN5-F1
#
_entry.id   AF-A0A5Y8RIN5-F1
#
_cell.length_a   1.000
_cell.length_b   1.000
_cell.length_c   1.000
_cell.angle_alpha   90.00
_cell.angle_beta   90.00
_cell.angle_gamma   90.00
#
_symmetry.space_group_name_H-M   'P 1'
#
loop_
_entity.id
_entity.type
_entity.pdbx_description
1 polymer ?
#
loop_
_entity_poly.entity_id
_entity_poly.type
_entity_poly.pdbx_seq_one_letter_code
_entity_poly.pdbx_strand_id
1 'polypeptide(L)'
;EAGTGKSRAIKEYAAKNGTRVVLFEATTETSKRMLLVGLENKLNVCFKGSLDDKIRGIASELARTSKVLIIDESEHLPFRALECLRRIYDFSNTALILVGTRKLKNNLTGIGRNDYNEYGQLSSRIGAKWELKGLCYQNKEGLKDEDLKTLCNHFDVEEKKAIDLVFNLARGNFRKSEKLLKRACEFADGKAVELKHIEAAASFLMLG
;
A
#
# COMPACT_ATOMS: atom_id res chain seq x y z
N GLU A 1 4.11 4.67 -5.85
CA GLU A 1 2.96 5.51 -6.27
C GLU A 1 1.64 4.84 -5.90
N ALA A 2 0.51 5.46 -6.20
CA ALA A 2 -0.80 4.80 -6.09
C ALA A 2 -0.94 3.76 -7.21
N GLY A 3 -1.65 2.66 -6.95
CA GLY A 3 -1.90 1.64 -7.97
C GLY A 3 -0.71 0.73 -8.31
N THR A 4 0.27 0.60 -7.41
CA THR A 4 1.40 -0.34 -7.56
C THR A 4 1.15 -1.72 -6.94
N GLY A 5 -0.07 -2.01 -6.46
CA GLY A 5 -0.42 -3.32 -5.89
C GLY A 5 -0.13 -3.52 -4.39
N LYS A 6 0.43 -2.53 -3.67
CA LYS A 6 0.78 -2.64 -2.24
C LYS A 6 -0.37 -3.12 -1.36
N SER A 7 -1.52 -2.45 -1.42
CA SER A 7 -2.70 -2.81 -0.62
C SER A 7 -3.20 -4.22 -0.92
N ARG A 8 -3.12 -4.67 -2.18
CA ARG A 8 -3.49 -6.05 -2.57
C ARG A 8 -2.50 -7.06 -1.99
N ALA A 9 -1.20 -6.78 -2.09
CA ALA A 9 -0.16 -7.64 -1.55
C ALA A 9 -0.25 -7.82 -0.03
N ILE A 10 -0.50 -6.75 0.74
CA ILE A 10 -0.62 -6.86 2.20
C ILE A 10 -1.94 -7.50 2.64
N LYS A 11 -3.04 -7.28 1.91
CA LYS A 11 -4.33 -7.94 2.20
C LYS A 11 -4.21 -9.46 2.00
N GLU A 12 -3.54 -9.87 0.92
CA GLU A 12 -3.23 -11.27 0.66
C GLU A 12 -2.29 -11.85 1.73
N TYR A 13 -1.25 -11.12 2.11
CA TYR A 13 -0.34 -11.54 3.19
C TYR A 13 -1.08 -11.71 4.53
N ALA A 14 -1.95 -10.77 4.89
CA ALA A 14 -2.75 -10.84 6.11
C ALA A 14 -3.72 -12.04 6.07
N ALA A 15 -4.37 -12.29 4.93
CA ALA A 15 -5.26 -13.45 4.77
C ALA A 15 -4.51 -14.78 4.97
N LYS A 16 -3.30 -14.91 4.41
CA LYS A 16 -2.47 -16.12 4.55
C LYS A 16 -1.93 -16.35 5.96
N ASN A 17 -1.68 -15.28 6.71
CA ASN A 17 -1.10 -15.34 8.06
C ASN A 17 -2.15 -15.24 9.18
N GLY A 18 -3.41 -14.98 8.83
CA GLY A 18 -4.56 -14.97 9.74
C GLY A 18 -4.39 -14.03 10.92
N THR A 19 -4.69 -14.54 12.13
CA THR A 19 -4.71 -13.76 13.38
C THR A 19 -3.35 -13.24 13.84
N ARG A 20 -2.26 -13.69 13.20
CA ARG A 20 -0.89 -13.20 13.44
C ARG A 20 -0.68 -11.80 12.88
N VAL A 21 -1.54 -11.31 12.00
CA VAL A 21 -1.42 -9.98 11.39
C VAL A 21 -2.58 -9.10 11.83
N VAL A 22 -2.25 -7.92 12.36
CA VAL A 22 -3.19 -6.83 12.60
C VAL A 22 -3.04 -5.84 11.47
N LEU A 23 -3.96 -5.90 10.49
CA LEU A 23 -4.00 -4.95 9.38
C LEU A 23 -5.00 -3.83 9.66
N PHE A 24 -4.56 -2.58 9.70
CA PHE A 24 -5.40 -1.39 9.85
C PHE A 24 -5.25 -0.50 8.61
N GLU A 25 -6.36 -0.07 8.00
CA GLU A 25 -6.36 0.83 6.84
C GLU A 25 -6.72 2.24 7.31
N ALA A 26 -5.80 3.20 7.13
CA ALA A 26 -6.00 4.58 7.56
C ALA A 26 -6.77 5.38 6.52
N THR A 27 -7.58 6.32 7.01
CA THR A 27 -8.34 7.28 6.21
C THR A 27 -7.97 8.71 6.60
N THR A 28 -8.39 9.70 5.81
CA THR A 28 -8.20 11.13 6.13
C THR A 28 -8.79 11.53 7.47
N GLU A 29 -9.84 10.84 7.91
CA GLU A 29 -10.52 11.09 9.18
C GLU A 29 -9.86 10.38 10.38
N THR A 30 -8.85 9.55 10.13
CA THR A 30 -8.25 8.72 11.17
C THR A 30 -7.46 9.58 12.16
N SER A 31 -8.10 9.90 13.28
CA SER A 31 -7.45 10.52 14.43
C SER A 31 -6.68 9.51 15.27
N LYS A 32 -5.79 9.98 16.16
CA LYS A 32 -5.10 9.11 17.13
C LYS A 32 -6.05 8.28 17.99
N ARG A 33 -7.23 8.81 18.33
CA ARG A 33 -8.24 8.08 19.12
C ARG A 33 -8.86 6.96 18.30
N MET A 34 -9.23 7.25 17.05
CA MET A 34 -9.81 6.25 16.15
C MET A 34 -8.82 5.14 15.83
N LEU A 35 -7.54 5.47 15.66
CA LEU A 35 -6.48 4.49 15.51
C LEU A 35 -6.43 3.54 16.72
N LEU A 36 -6.31 4.07 17.93
CA LEU A 36 -6.18 3.23 19.14
C LEU A 36 -7.42 2.34 19.35
N VAL A 37 -8.63 2.90 19.20
CA VAL A 37 -9.88 2.13 19.31
C VAL A 37 -9.98 1.09 18.19
N GLY A 38 -9.57 1.42 16.97
CA GLY A 38 -9.56 0.47 15.86
C GLY A 38 -8.58 -0.68 16.06
N LEU A 39 -7.42 -0.41 16.68
CA LEU A 39 -6.46 -1.45 17.07
C LEU A 39 -7.00 -2.33 18.19
N GLU A 40 -7.63 -1.74 19.21
CA GLU A 40 -8.34 -2.47 20.28
C GLU A 40 -9.36 -3.44 19.70
N ASN A 41 -10.22 -2.97 18.78
CA ASN A 41 -11.22 -3.80 18.11
C ASN A 41 -10.58 -4.94 17.31
N LYS A 42 -9.50 -4.69 16.56
CA LYS A 42 -8.80 -5.73 15.78
C LYS A 42 -8.07 -6.74 16.63
N LEU A 43 -7.67 -6.36 17.84
CA LEU A 43 -7.06 -7.24 18.83
C LEU A 43 -8.10 -7.95 19.71
N ASN A 44 -9.38 -7.56 19.61
CA ASN A 44 -10.47 -8.01 20.47
C ASN A 44 -10.20 -7.75 21.95
N VAL A 45 -9.73 -6.55 22.26
CA VAL A 45 -9.42 -6.07 23.62
C VAL A 45 -10.05 -4.71 23.85
N CYS A 46 -10.20 -4.29 25.11
CA CYS A 46 -10.66 -2.95 25.46
C CYS A 46 -9.93 -2.48 26.71
N PHE A 47 -9.09 -1.46 26.58
CA PHE A 47 -8.37 -0.87 27.70
C PHE A 47 -9.13 0.37 28.19
N LYS A 48 -9.38 0.43 29.49
CA LYS A 48 -9.96 1.60 30.16
C LYS A 48 -8.86 2.58 30.56
N GLY A 49 -9.23 3.85 30.75
CA GLY A 49 -8.33 4.88 31.24
C GLY A 49 -7.85 5.84 30.17
N SER A 50 -6.62 6.32 30.35
CA SER A 50 -6.00 7.34 29.51
C SER A 50 -5.59 6.79 28.13
N LEU A 51 -5.18 7.69 27.23
CA LEU A 51 -4.58 7.27 25.95
C LEU A 51 -3.25 6.54 26.15
N ASP A 52 -2.50 6.85 27.22
CA ASP A 52 -1.24 6.17 27.53
C ASP A 52 -1.49 4.72 27.95
N ASP A 53 -2.53 4.48 28.76
CA ASP A 53 -2.96 3.15 29.18
C ASP A 53 -3.33 2.29 27.97
N LYS A 54 -4.07 2.86 27.02
CA LYS A 54 -4.39 2.19 25.75
C LYS A 54 -3.15 1.84 24.93
N ILE A 55 -2.20 2.78 24.79
CA ILE A 55 -0.94 2.54 24.06
C ILE A 55 -0.16 1.38 24.69
N ARG A 56 0.00 1.37 26.01
CA ARG A 56 0.72 0.32 26.73
C ARG A 56 -0.01 -1.02 26.69
N GLY A 57 -1.34 -1.01 26.83
CA GLY A 57 -2.17 -2.19 26.72
C GLY A 57 -2.05 -2.85 25.34
N ILE A 58 -2.21 -2.06 24.28
CA ILE A 58 -2.04 -2.54 22.88
C ILE A 58 -0.64 -3.09 22.67
N ALA A 59 0.40 -2.39 23.15
CA ALA A 59 1.78 -2.85 23.02
C ALA A 59 2.03 -4.19 23.75
N SER A 60 1.53 -4.32 24.97
CA SER A 60 1.63 -5.56 25.75
C SER A 60 0.92 -6.73 25.04
N GLU A 61 -0.28 -6.49 24.51
CA GLU A 61 -1.04 -7.51 23.79
C GLU A 61 -0.34 -7.95 22.50
N LEU A 62 0.21 -7.01 21.73
CA LEU A 62 0.99 -7.31 20.52
C LEU A 62 2.24 -8.14 20.83
N ALA A 63 3.00 -7.76 21.87
CA ALA A 63 4.19 -8.49 22.31
C ALA A 63 3.84 -9.90 22.79
N ARG A 64 2.82 -10.01 23.66
CA ARG A 64 2.34 -11.28 24.21
C ARG A 64 1.89 -12.26 23.13
N THR A 65 1.27 -11.75 22.07
CA THR A 65 0.74 -12.57 20.98
C THR A 65 1.67 -12.70 19.77
N SER A 66 2.83 -12.04 19.80
CA SER A 66 3.82 -12.03 18.71
C SER A 66 3.19 -11.70 17.34
N LYS A 67 2.20 -10.80 17.35
CA LYS A 67 1.50 -10.36 16.12
C LYS A 67 2.36 -9.36 15.37
N VAL A 68 2.10 -9.17 14.07
CA VAL A 68 2.68 -8.11 13.24
C VAL A 68 1.63 -7.02 13.03
N LEU A 69 2.02 -5.76 13.18
CA LEU A 69 1.14 -4.62 12.95
C LEU A 69 1.42 -4.00 11.57
N ILE A 70 0.42 -3.95 10.71
CA ILE A 70 0.50 -3.34 9.38
C ILE A 70 -0.52 -2.21 9.30
N ILE A 71 -0.07 -1.02 8.90
CA ILE A 71 -0.92 0.15 8.69
C ILE A 71 -0.88 0.50 7.20
N ASP A 72 -1.99 0.28 6.49
CA ASP A 72 -2.16 0.70 5.09
C ASP A 72 -2.63 2.15 4.98
N GLU A 73 -2.33 2.78 3.84
CA GLU A 73 -2.64 4.20 3.55
C GLU A 73 -2.16 5.16 4.66
N SER A 74 -1.02 4.84 5.28
CA SER A 74 -0.46 5.54 6.44
C SER A 74 -0.13 7.01 6.17
N GLU A 75 -0.03 7.46 4.91
CA GLU A 75 0.12 8.88 4.59
C GLU A 75 -1.02 9.76 5.10
N HIS A 76 -2.19 9.17 5.39
CA HIS A 76 -3.34 9.88 5.92
C HIS A 76 -3.27 10.08 7.43
N LEU A 77 -2.38 9.35 8.12
CA LEU A 77 -2.26 9.50 9.57
C LEU A 77 -1.65 10.86 9.93
N PRO A 78 -2.27 11.58 10.88
CA PRO A 78 -1.64 12.77 11.45
C PRO A 78 -0.40 12.37 12.27
N PHE A 79 0.53 13.30 12.43
CA PHE A 79 1.78 13.08 13.17
C PHE A 79 1.54 12.47 14.56
N ARG A 80 0.56 12.97 15.30
CA ARG A 80 0.22 12.45 16.63
C ARG A 80 -0.22 10.98 16.63
N ALA A 81 -0.80 10.47 15.55
CA ALA A 81 -1.14 9.06 15.42
C ALA A 81 0.09 8.20 15.08
N LEU A 82 1.00 8.72 14.22
CA LEU A 82 2.29 8.10 13.95
C LEU A 82 3.15 8.00 15.22
N GLU A 83 3.16 9.03 16.07
CA GLU A 83 3.83 8.99 17.38
C GLU A 83 3.24 7.93 18.32
N CYS A 84 1.92 7.74 18.31
CA CYS A 84 1.29 6.64 19.06
C CYS A 84 1.81 5.28 18.56
N LEU A 85 1.89 5.07 17.24
CA LEU A 85 2.43 3.83 16.65
C LEU A 85 3.92 3.63 17.01
N ARG A 86 4.72 4.71 16.98
CA ARG A 86 6.14 4.70 17.41
C ARG A 86 6.28 4.25 18.86
N ARG A 87 5.43 4.76 19.77
CA ARG A 87 5.43 4.34 21.17
C ARG A 87 4.98 2.90 21.36
N ILE A 88 3.96 2.46 20.62
CA ILE A 88 3.52 1.05 20.63
C ILE A 88 4.68 0.15 20.20
N TYR A 89 5.38 0.49 19.12
CA TYR A 89 6.57 -0.22 18.64
C TYR A 89 7.66 -0.28 19.72
N ASP A 90 8.06 0.85 20.31
CA ASP A 90 9.09 0.91 21.34
C ASP A 90 8.77 0.02 22.55
N PHE A 91 7.49 -0.03 22.97
CA PHE A 91 7.08 -0.82 24.14
C PHE A 91 6.88 -2.31 23.84
N SER A 92 6.52 -2.66 22.61
CA SER A 92 6.19 -4.04 22.24
C SER A 92 7.32 -4.79 21.55
N ASN A 93 8.28 -4.05 20.97
CA ASN A 93 9.27 -4.56 20.02
C ASN A 93 8.65 -5.41 18.88
N THR A 94 7.37 -5.17 18.58
CA THR A 94 6.62 -5.88 17.55
C THR A 94 6.92 -5.28 16.18
N ALA A 95 7.00 -6.11 15.14
CA ALA A 95 7.16 -5.63 13.78
C ALA A 95 6.01 -4.68 13.39
N LEU A 96 6.37 -3.44 13.04
CA LEU A 96 5.46 -2.39 12.56
C LEU A 96 5.79 -2.07 11.10
N ILE A 97 4.81 -2.24 10.22
CA ILE A 97 4.95 -1.96 8.79
C ILE A 97 3.99 -0.82 8.42
N LEU A 98 4.55 0.31 8.00
CA LEU A 98 3.78 1.43 7.46
C LEU A 98 3.79 1.36 5.93
N VAL A 99 2.60 1.27 5.34
CA VAL A 99 2.40 1.18 3.90
C VAL A 99 1.69 2.45 3.43
N GLY A 100 2.17 3.00 2.32
CA GLY A 100 1.60 4.24 1.78
C GLY A 100 2.24 4.71 0.49
N THR A 101 1.84 5.87 0.01
CA THR A 101 2.48 6.55 -1.13
C THR A 101 3.77 7.29 -0.73
N ARG A 102 4.40 7.98 -1.68
CA ARG A 102 5.60 8.79 -1.40
C ARG A 102 5.32 9.90 -0.38
N LYS A 103 4.06 10.32 -0.20
CA LYS A 103 3.65 11.29 0.82
C LYS A 103 4.00 10.83 2.23
N LEU A 104 3.86 9.53 2.51
CA LEU A 104 4.25 8.95 3.79
C LEU A 104 5.73 9.23 4.09
N LYS A 105 6.63 9.04 3.12
CA LYS A 105 8.05 9.33 3.30
C LYS A 105 8.27 10.78 3.76
N ASN A 106 7.63 11.73 3.10
CA ASN A 106 7.75 13.14 3.44
C ASN A 106 7.19 13.44 4.84
N ASN A 107 6.05 12.82 5.19
CA ASN A 107 5.44 12.95 6.51
C ASN A 107 6.33 12.39 7.63
N LEU A 108 7.10 11.32 7.35
CA LEU A 108 7.99 10.70 8.34
C LEU A 108 9.30 11.50 8.52
N THR A 109 9.81 12.15 7.48
CA THR A 109 11.07 12.90 7.51
C THR A 109 10.90 14.39 7.80
N GLY A 110 9.67 14.89 7.97
CA GLY A 110 9.39 16.30 8.27
C GLY A 110 9.79 17.27 7.14
N ILE A 111 9.98 16.77 5.91
CA ILE A 111 10.39 17.61 4.77
C ILE A 111 9.27 18.63 4.48
N GLY A 112 9.60 19.92 4.57
CA GLY A 112 8.65 21.02 4.36
C GLY A 112 7.85 21.43 5.61
N ARG A 113 8.27 21.04 6.82
CA ARG A 113 7.67 21.48 8.10
C ARG A 113 8.69 22.21 8.98
N ASN A 114 8.22 23.20 9.74
CA ASN A 114 9.07 23.99 10.65
C ASN A 114 9.57 23.21 11.88
N ASP A 115 9.05 22.00 12.13
CA ASP A 115 9.28 21.23 13.35
C ASP A 115 10.20 20.02 13.12
N TYR A 116 11.22 20.19 12.27
CA TYR A 116 12.11 19.11 11.77
C TYR A 116 12.69 18.19 12.86
N ASN A 117 12.95 18.73 14.07
CA ASN A 117 13.49 17.98 15.20
C ASN A 117 12.54 16.91 15.77
N GLU A 118 11.21 17.13 15.75
CA GLU A 118 10.25 16.14 16.25
C GLU A 118 10.13 14.93 15.31
N TYR A 119 10.24 15.15 13.99
CA TYR A 119 10.21 14.08 12.97
C TYR A 119 11.51 13.26 12.92
N GLY A 120 12.62 13.82 13.40
CA GLY A 120 13.89 13.10 13.52
C GLY A 120 13.80 11.87 14.42
N GLN A 121 13.03 11.96 15.52
CA GLN A 121 12.87 10.83 16.44
C GLN A 121 12.10 9.66 15.79
N LEU A 122 11.06 9.97 15.04
CA LEU A 122 10.24 8.95 14.38
C LEU A 122 10.96 8.32 13.18
N SER A 123 11.62 9.13 12.35
CA SER A 123 12.40 8.65 11.21
C SER A 123 13.62 7.82 11.63
N SER A 124 14.25 8.11 12.78
CA SER A 124 15.38 7.31 13.30
C SER A 124 15.02 5.86 13.62
N ARG A 125 13.74 5.57 13.88
CA ARG A 125 13.24 4.21 14.16
C ARG A 125 12.84 3.43 12.91
N ILE A 126 12.93 4.06 11.73
CA ILE A 126 12.71 3.36 10.46
C ILE A 126 13.94 2.50 10.17
N GLY A 127 13.84 1.20 10.47
CA GLY A 127 14.94 0.25 10.23
C GLY A 127 15.15 -0.09 8.75
N ALA A 128 14.12 0.06 7.91
CA ALA A 128 14.22 -0.27 6.50
C ALA A 128 13.14 0.42 5.66
N LYS A 129 13.42 0.59 4.37
CA LYS A 129 12.52 1.20 3.40
C LYS A 129 12.52 0.39 2.11
N TRP A 130 11.33 0.03 1.65
CA TRP A 130 11.11 -0.63 0.37
C TRP A 130 10.20 0.20 -0.52
N GLU A 131 10.52 0.25 -1.80
CA GLU A 131 9.69 0.89 -2.81
C GLU A 131 9.22 -0.16 -3.81
N LEU A 132 7.94 -0.53 -3.72
CA LEU A 132 7.34 -1.40 -4.72
C LEU A 132 7.24 -0.65 -6.06
N LYS A 133 7.90 -1.20 -7.08
CA LYS A 133 7.85 -0.70 -8.45
C LYS A 133 6.54 -1.15 -9.12
N GLY A 134 6.18 -0.50 -10.22
CA GLY A 134 5.05 -0.92 -11.04
C GLY A 134 5.37 -2.20 -11.81
N LEU A 135 4.46 -2.61 -12.70
CA LEU A 135 4.63 -3.72 -13.66
C LEU A 135 5.83 -3.55 -14.59
N CYS A 136 6.28 -2.30 -14.75
CA CYS A 136 7.50 -1.99 -15.49
C CYS A 136 8.36 -1.02 -14.70
N TYR A 137 9.67 -1.20 -14.78
CA TYR A 137 10.64 -0.28 -14.21
C TYR A 137 11.98 -0.39 -14.91
N GLN A 138 12.73 0.71 -14.91
CA GLN A 138 14.07 0.75 -15.46
C GLN A 138 15.11 0.46 -14.36
N ASN A 139 16.07 -0.41 -14.64
CA ASN A 139 17.22 -0.69 -13.78
C ASN A 139 18.54 -0.58 -14.59
N LYS A 140 19.68 -0.96 -13.99
CA LYS A 140 20.99 -0.92 -14.66
C LYS A 140 21.09 -1.83 -15.89
N GLU A 141 20.21 -2.81 -16.03
CA GLU A 141 20.18 -3.79 -17.12
C GLU A 141 19.17 -3.41 -18.22
N GLY A 142 18.40 -2.33 -18.04
CA GLY A 142 17.40 -1.86 -19.00
C GLY A 142 15.98 -1.78 -18.44
N LEU A 143 14.99 -1.74 -19.33
CA LEU A 143 13.57 -1.80 -18.97
C LEU A 143 13.20 -3.24 -18.61
N LYS A 144 12.69 -3.45 -17.39
CA LYS A 144 12.05 -4.69 -16.97
C LYS A 144 10.55 -4.54 -17.18
N ASP A 145 9.96 -5.44 -17.96
CA ASP A 145 8.55 -5.46 -18.35
C ASP A 145 7.93 -6.87 -18.24
N GLU A 146 8.63 -7.81 -17.58
CA GLU A 146 8.23 -9.21 -17.44
C GLU A 146 6.88 -9.35 -16.71
N ASP A 147 6.66 -8.56 -15.66
CA ASP A 147 5.38 -8.54 -14.94
C ASP A 147 4.24 -8.01 -15.82
N LEU A 148 4.52 -6.99 -16.65
CA LEU A 148 3.54 -6.48 -17.62
C LEU A 148 3.20 -7.55 -18.66
N LYS A 149 4.22 -8.23 -19.23
CA LYS A 149 4.01 -9.32 -20.19
C LYS A 149 3.19 -10.45 -19.57
N THR A 150 3.50 -10.82 -18.33
CA THR A 150 2.75 -11.84 -17.58
C THR A 150 1.30 -11.42 -17.38
N LEU A 151 1.06 -10.15 -17.03
CA LEU A 151 -0.30 -9.62 -16.90
C LEU A 151 -1.03 -9.62 -18.25
N CYS A 152 -0.42 -9.14 -19.32
CA CYS A 152 -1.05 -9.14 -20.66
C CYS A 152 -1.37 -10.56 -21.13
N ASN A 153 -0.46 -11.51 -20.92
CA ASN A 153 -0.65 -12.92 -21.24
C ASN A 153 -1.83 -13.54 -20.47
N HIS A 154 -2.08 -13.12 -19.22
CA HIS A 154 -3.26 -13.56 -18.47
C HIS A 154 -4.60 -13.13 -19.11
N PHE A 155 -4.59 -12.12 -19.98
CA PHE A 155 -5.74 -11.66 -20.77
C PHE A 155 -5.64 -12.08 -22.24
N ASP A 156 -4.82 -13.08 -22.56
CA ASP A 156 -4.58 -13.56 -23.93
C ASP A 156 -4.03 -12.47 -24.88
N VAL A 157 -3.30 -11.49 -24.34
CA VAL A 157 -2.62 -10.42 -25.10
C VAL A 157 -1.13 -10.72 -25.18
N GLU A 158 -0.71 -11.36 -26.27
CA GLU A 158 0.69 -11.75 -26.49
C GLU A 158 1.42 -10.86 -27.53
N GLU A 159 0.66 -10.16 -28.39
CA GLU A 159 1.26 -9.35 -29.45
C GLU A 159 2.08 -8.20 -28.87
N LYS A 160 3.36 -8.11 -29.27
CA LYS A 160 4.29 -7.09 -28.79
C LYS A 160 3.73 -5.66 -28.95
N LYS A 161 3.10 -5.36 -30.08
CA LYS A 161 2.49 -4.03 -30.32
C LYS A 161 1.38 -3.71 -29.32
N ALA A 162 0.56 -4.71 -28.96
CA ALA A 162 -0.51 -4.54 -27.98
C ALA A 162 0.05 -4.35 -26.57
N ILE A 163 1.10 -5.09 -26.21
CA ILE A 163 1.80 -4.91 -24.94
C ILE A 163 2.46 -3.53 -24.85
N ASP A 164 3.13 -3.08 -25.91
CA ASP A 164 3.74 -1.74 -26.00
C ASP A 164 2.67 -0.64 -25.88
N LEU A 165 1.50 -0.82 -26.50
CA LEU A 165 0.36 0.09 -26.36
C LEU A 165 -0.14 0.17 -24.91
N VAL A 166 -0.33 -0.98 -24.26
CA VAL A 166 -0.72 -1.05 -22.84
C VAL A 166 0.32 -0.36 -21.96
N PHE A 167 1.61 -0.58 -22.22
CA PHE A 167 2.69 0.10 -21.51
C PHE A 167 2.61 1.62 -21.67
N ASN A 168 2.44 2.12 -22.89
CA ASN A 168 2.37 3.55 -23.17
C ASN A 168 1.19 4.23 -22.46
N LEU A 169 0.03 3.57 -22.44
CA LEU A 169 -1.21 4.09 -21.84
C LEU A 169 -1.21 4.01 -20.30
N ALA A 170 -0.75 2.88 -19.75
CA ALA A 170 -0.82 2.61 -18.31
C ALA A 170 0.46 2.96 -17.55
N ARG A 171 1.59 3.12 -18.26
CA ARG A 171 2.94 3.40 -17.74
C ARG A 171 3.37 2.44 -16.63
N GLY A 172 3.06 1.16 -16.80
CA GLY A 172 3.38 0.11 -15.82
C GLY A 172 2.60 0.18 -14.50
N ASN A 173 1.50 0.93 -14.42
CA ASN A 173 0.66 0.96 -13.22
C ASN A 173 -0.29 -0.25 -13.17
N PHE A 174 -0.19 -1.09 -12.14
CA PHE A 174 -1.03 -2.30 -11.99
C PHE A 174 -2.51 -2.00 -12.16
N ARG A 175 -3.04 -1.00 -11.44
CA ARG A 175 -4.47 -0.69 -11.47
C ARG A 175 -4.93 -0.23 -12.84
N LYS A 176 -4.14 0.62 -13.52
CA LYS A 176 -4.49 1.11 -14.86
C LYS A 176 -4.42 -0.01 -15.89
N SER A 177 -3.35 -0.80 -15.88
CA SER A 177 -3.16 -1.93 -16.80
C SER A 177 -4.27 -2.97 -16.64
N GLU A 178 -4.59 -3.38 -15.41
CA GLU A 178 -5.67 -4.34 -15.15
C GLU A 178 -7.03 -3.82 -15.61
N LYS A 179 -7.36 -2.55 -15.35
CA LYS A 179 -8.61 -1.92 -15.80
C LYS A 179 -8.70 -1.83 -17.33
N LEU A 180 -7.60 -1.42 -17.98
CA LEU A 180 -7.52 -1.30 -19.42
C LEU A 180 -7.74 -2.66 -20.10
N LEU A 181 -7.03 -3.70 -19.64
CA LEU A 181 -7.13 -5.05 -20.20
C LEU A 181 -8.52 -5.66 -19.95
N LYS A 182 -9.08 -5.56 -18.74
CA LYS A 182 -10.45 -6.00 -18.46
C LYS A 182 -11.47 -5.36 -19.41
N ARG A 183 -11.38 -4.04 -19.61
CA ARG A 183 -12.29 -3.31 -20.48
C ARG A 183 -12.09 -3.66 -21.96
N ALA A 184 -10.85 -3.92 -22.38
CA ALA A 184 -10.57 -4.40 -23.73
C ALA A 184 -11.17 -5.80 -23.98
N CYS A 185 -11.10 -6.71 -23.01
CA CYS A 185 -11.78 -8.01 -23.09
C CYS A 185 -13.30 -7.87 -23.19
N GLU A 186 -13.90 -6.95 -22.41
CA GLU A 186 -15.34 -6.65 -22.50
C GLU A 186 -15.73 -6.15 -23.90
N PHE A 187 -14.89 -5.32 -24.54
CA PHE A 187 -15.14 -4.85 -25.90
C PHE A 187 -14.87 -5.90 -26.99
N ALA A 188 -14.03 -6.88 -26.71
CA ALA A 188 -13.78 -7.99 -27.62
C ALA A 188 -14.94 -9.00 -27.65
N ASP A 189 -15.84 -8.97 -26.66
CA ASP A 189 -17.07 -9.77 -26.59
C ASP A 189 -16.81 -11.28 -26.82
N GLY A 190 -15.86 -11.83 -26.04
CA GLY A 190 -15.46 -13.24 -26.10
C GLY A 190 -14.55 -13.60 -27.28
N LYS A 191 -14.19 -12.65 -28.14
CA LYS A 191 -13.16 -12.82 -29.18
C LYS A 191 -11.77 -12.44 -28.65
N ALA A 192 -10.75 -12.74 -29.45
CA ALA A 192 -9.38 -12.32 -29.16
C ALA A 192 -9.28 -10.79 -29.04
N VAL A 193 -8.52 -10.33 -28.05
CA VAL A 193 -8.27 -8.90 -27.85
C VAL A 193 -7.31 -8.41 -28.93
N GLU A 194 -7.71 -7.35 -29.64
CA GLU A 194 -6.94 -6.71 -30.70
C GLU A 194 -6.63 -5.27 -30.29
N LEU A 195 -5.69 -4.63 -30.99
CA LEU A 195 -5.32 -3.22 -30.76
C LEU A 195 -6.52 -2.28 -30.69
N LYS A 196 -7.50 -2.43 -31.59
CA LYS A 196 -8.73 -1.61 -31.62
C LYS A 196 -9.55 -1.69 -30.32
N HIS A 197 -9.56 -2.85 -29.66
CA HIS A 197 -10.28 -3.04 -28.39
C HIS A 197 -9.55 -2.32 -27.26
N ILE A 198 -8.21 -2.34 -27.26
CA ILE A 198 -7.36 -1.63 -26.30
C ILE A 198 -7.49 -0.12 -26.48
N GLU A 199 -7.48 0.38 -27.71
CA GLU A 199 -7.68 1.80 -28.03
C GLU A 199 -9.06 2.29 -27.61
N ALA A 200 -10.11 1.53 -27.92
CA ALA A 200 -11.47 1.82 -27.48
C ALA A 200 -11.57 1.86 -25.94
N ALA A 201 -10.94 0.88 -25.26
CA ALA A 201 -10.90 0.83 -23.80
C ALA A 201 -10.15 2.03 -23.22
N ALA A 202 -9.04 2.44 -23.83
CA ALA A 202 -8.25 3.61 -23.42
C ALA A 202 -9.07 4.90 -23.52
N SER A 203 -9.75 5.10 -24.65
CA SER A 203 -10.65 6.24 -24.88
C SER A 203 -11.76 6.28 -23.84
N PHE A 204 -12.43 5.14 -23.58
CA PHE A 204 -13.48 5.02 -22.57
C PHE A 204 -12.98 5.35 -21.16
N LEU A 205 -11.76 4.94 -20.82
CA LEU A 205 -11.13 5.17 -19.51
C LEU A 205 -10.47 6.55 -19.39
N MET A 206 -10.52 7.39 -20.44
CA MET A 206 -9.82 8.66 -20.54
C MET A 206 -8.31 8.51 -20.24
N LEU A 207 -7.72 7.41 -20.72
CA LEU A 207 -6.29 7.17 -20.67
C LEU A 207 -5.67 7.74 -21.97
N GLY A 208 -5.12 8.95 -21.87
CA GLY A 208 -4.42 9.66 -22.94
C GLY A 208 -3.58 10.78 -22.35
#